data_AF-A0A0B8VD01-F1
#
_entry.id   AF-A0A0B8VD01-F1
#
_cell.length_a   1.000
_cell.length_b   1.000
_cell.length_c   1.000
_cell.angle_alpha   90.00
_cell.angle_beta   90.00
_cell.angle_gamma   90.00
#
_symmetry.space_group_name_H-M   'P 1'
#
loop_
_entity.id
_entity.type
_entity.pdbx_description
1 polymer ?
#
loop_
_entity_poly.entity_id
_entity_poly.type
_entity_poly.pdbx_seq_one_letter_code
_entity_poly.pdbx_strand_id
1 'polypeptide(L)'
;MNFIAILAQVNGMSAVAAGLLIGLGALGTAIGFGVLGGKFLEGVARQPEMMPTLRMWMFVVAGLIDAIAMIGVAIALVFIFANPFTTNLTAQANAETTMQTMQLVAQAKKLGIKGDSNVIKPLVAVMSEATESK
;
A
#
# COMPACT_ATOMS: atom_id res chain seq x y z
N MET A 1 8.03 -3.29 -21.88
CA MET A 1 8.07 -2.33 -20.76
C MET A 1 9.05 -2.87 -19.73
N ASN A 2 9.93 -2.03 -19.17
CA ASN A 2 10.89 -2.44 -18.14
C ASN A 2 10.13 -2.74 -16.83
N PHE A 3 10.44 -3.83 -16.14
CA PHE A 3 9.83 -4.24 -14.87
C PHE A 3 9.88 -3.12 -13.82
N ILE A 4 10.98 -2.36 -13.77
CA ILE A 4 11.13 -1.20 -12.89
C ILE A 4 10.10 -0.10 -13.18
N ALA A 5 9.72 0.08 -14.45
CA ALA A 5 8.71 1.08 -14.84
C ALA A 5 7.30 0.68 -14.37
N ILE A 6 6.97 -0.62 -14.38
CA ILE A 6 5.68 -1.13 -13.90
C ILE A 6 5.56 -0.95 -12.38
N LEU A 7 6.62 -1.26 -11.63
CA LEU A 7 6.66 -1.04 -10.18
C LEU A 7 6.51 0.45 -9.83
N ALA A 8 7.19 1.33 -10.56
CA ALA A 8 7.09 2.78 -10.36
C ALA A 8 5.66 3.29 -10.63
N GLN A 9 5.00 2.79 -11.68
CA GLN A 9 3.63 3.16 -12.02
C GLN A 9 2.62 2.71 -10.94
N VAL A 10 2.77 1.48 -10.44
CA VAL A 10 1.89 0.93 -9.40
C VAL A 10 2.05 1.67 -8.07
N ASN A 11 3.30 2.00 -7.70
CA ASN A 11 3.56 2.84 -6.54
C ASN A 11 2.97 4.25 -6.70
N GLY A 12 3.11 4.86 -7.88
CA GLY A 12 2.51 6.16 -8.19
C GLY A 12 0.99 6.16 -8.05
N MET A 13 0.31 5.15 -8.62
CA MET A 13 -1.15 5.01 -8.51
C MET A 13 -1.60 4.77 -7.06
N SER A 14 -0.81 4.01 -6.30
CA SER A 14 -1.13 3.71 -4.89
C SER A 14 -0.95 4.94 -4.00
N ALA A 15 0.04 5.79 -4.27
CA ALA A 15 0.21 7.07 -3.59
C ALA A 15 -0.97 8.03 -3.86
N VAL A 16 -1.48 8.06 -5.10
CA VAL A 16 -2.68 8.84 -5.45
C VAL A 16 -3.91 8.31 -4.73
N ALA A 17 -4.10 6.99 -4.71
CA ALA A 17 -5.22 6.35 -4.00
C ALA A 17 -5.17 6.63 -2.49
N ALA A 18 -3.99 6.55 -1.87
CA ALA A 18 -3.81 6.89 -0.46
C ALA A 18 -4.06 8.37 -0.18
N GLY A 19 -3.60 9.27 -1.04
CA GLY A 19 -3.88 10.71 -0.94
C GLY A 19 -5.38 11.02 -1.01
N LEU A 20 -6.13 10.33 -1.88
CA LEU A 20 -7.58 10.46 -1.97
C LEU A 20 -8.29 9.93 -0.72
N LEU A 21 -7.88 8.78 -0.19
CA LEU A 21 -8.46 8.23 1.04
C LEU A 21 -8.27 9.17 2.24
N ILE A 22 -7.06 9.71 2.41
CA ILE A 22 -6.76 10.65 3.49
C ILE A 22 -7.51 11.98 3.27
N GLY A 23 -7.50 12.50 2.04
CA GLY A 23 -8.15 13.77 1.71
C GLY A 23 -9.66 13.73 1.92
N LEU A 24 -10.33 12.68 1.43
CA LEU A 24 -11.78 12.52 1.59
C LEU A 24 -12.15 12.22 3.06
N GLY A 25 -11.34 11.45 3.78
CA GLY A 25 -11.53 11.23 5.23
C GLY A 25 -11.39 12.51 6.05
N ALA A 26 -10.39 13.33 5.75
CA ALA A 26 -10.19 14.62 6.40
C ALA A 26 -11.34 15.60 6.11
N LEU A 27 -11.83 15.64 4.87
CA LEU A 27 -12.98 16.47 4.49
C LEU A 27 -14.27 16.07 5.23
N GLY A 28 -14.55 14.76 5.33
CA GLY A 28 -15.71 14.27 6.10
C GLY A 28 -15.66 14.67 7.57
N THR A 29 -14.48 14.58 8.17
CA THR A 29 -14.22 14.97 9.57
C THR A 29 -14.40 16.47 9.77
N ALA A 30 -13.82 17.29 8.89
CA ALA A 30 -13.91 18.75 8.96
C ALA A 30 -15.35 19.24 8.91
N ILE A 31 -16.17 18.68 8.02
CA ILE A 31 -17.60 19.01 7.92
C ILE A 31 -18.36 18.53 9.17
N GLY A 32 -18.09 17.30 9.64
CA GLY A 32 -18.72 16.74 10.83
C GLY A 32 -18.48 17.59 12.08
N PHE A 33 -17.23 17.99 12.32
CA PHE A 33 -16.87 18.88 13.43
C PHE A 33 -17.44 20.29 13.28
N GLY A 34 -17.51 20.83 12.06
CA GLY A 34 -18.11 22.15 11.81
C GLY A 34 -19.59 22.20 12.19
N VAL A 35 -20.36 21.18 11.81
CA VAL A 35 -21.79 21.08 12.17
C VAL A 35 -21.97 20.81 13.66
N LEU A 36 -21.19 19.89 14.23
CA LEU A 36 -21.23 19.55 15.65
C LEU A 36 -20.94 20.78 16.52
N GLY A 37 -19.87 21.51 16.21
CA GLY A 37 -19.47 22.73 16.93
C GLY A 37 -20.51 23.84 16.82
N GLY A 38 -21.10 24.03 15.64
CA GLY A 38 -22.18 25.01 15.44
C GLY A 38 -23.42 24.70 16.29
N LYS A 39 -23.85 23.43 16.31
CA LYS A 39 -25.01 22.99 17.12
C LYS A 39 -24.72 23.00 18.62
N PHE A 40 -23.49 22.70 19.00
CA PHE A 40 -23.05 22.81 20.39
C PHE A 40 -23.14 24.26 20.89
N LEU A 41 -22.61 25.23 20.13
CA LEU A 41 -22.67 26.65 20.49
C LEU A 41 -24.12 27.15 20.58
N GLU A 42 -24.98 26.76 19.63
CA GLU A 42 -26.42 27.10 19.66
C GLU A 42 -27.12 26.53 20.91
N GLY A 43 -26.80 25.28 21.28
CA GLY A 43 -27.36 24.63 22.46
C GLY A 43 -26.91 25.28 23.78
N VAL A 44 -25.63 25.63 23.89
CA VAL A 44 -25.09 26.34 25.07
C VAL A 44 -25.68 27.74 25.18
N ALA A 45 -25.86 28.45 24.06
CA ALA A 45 -26.46 29.79 24.06
C ALA A 45 -27.92 29.81 24.53
N ARG A 46 -28.70 28.75 24.23
CA ARG A 46 -30.11 28.65 24.65
C ARG A 46 -30.28 28.13 26.08
N GLN A 47 -29.40 27.23 26.52
CA GLN A 47 -29.50 26.59 27.83
C GLN A 47 -28.11 26.40 28.46
N PRO A 48 -27.56 27.43 29.12
CA PRO A 48 -26.23 27.36 29.72
C PRO A 48 -26.14 26.34 30.87
N GLU A 49 -27.26 26.01 31.50
CA GLU A 49 -27.33 25.01 32.58
C GLU A 49 -27.00 23.59 32.10
N MET A 50 -27.27 23.27 30.83
CA MET A 50 -26.98 21.96 30.24
C MET A 50 -25.56 21.84 29.65
N MET A 51 -24.74 22.89 29.77
CA MET A 51 -23.39 22.96 29.21
C MET A 51 -22.47 21.78 29.61
N PRO A 52 -22.49 21.25 30.86
CA PRO A 52 -21.69 20.08 31.23
C PRO A 52 -22.13 18.81 30.49
N THR A 53 -23.44 18.58 30.39
CA THR A 53 -24.02 17.42 29.69
C THR A 53 -23.76 17.52 28.19
N LEU A 54 -23.97 18.69 27.58
CA LEU A 54 -23.77 18.91 26.15
C LEU A 54 -22.30 18.76 25.74
N ARG A 55 -21.36 19.17 26.61
CA ARG A 55 -19.91 18.99 26.40
C ARG A 55 -19.52 17.52 26.41
N MET A 56 -20.08 16.71 27.32
CA MET A 56 -19.83 15.27 27.37
C MET A 56 -20.25 14.61 26.04
N TRP A 57 -21.47 14.89 25.58
CA TRP A 57 -21.96 14.36 24.31
C TRP A 57 -21.17 14.85 23.11
N MET A 58 -20.71 16.11 23.13
CA MET A 58 -19.82 16.63 22.10
C MET A 58 -18.53 15.82 21.99
N PHE A 59 -17.88 15.46 23.11
CA PHE A 59 -16.67 14.64 23.08
C PHE A 59 -16.91 13.21 22.61
N VAL A 60 -18.04 12.60 23.00
CA VAL A 60 -18.41 11.25 22.54
C VAL A 60 -18.62 11.23 21.03
N VAL A 61 -19.38 12.20 20.50
CA VAL A 61 -19.65 12.29 19.05
C VAL A 61 -18.41 12.72 18.27
N ALA A 62 -17.62 13.66 18.81
CA ALA A 62 -16.33 14.07 18.23
C ALA A 62 -15.37 12.88 18.11
N GLY A 63 -15.22 12.08 19.16
CA GLY A 63 -14.38 10.87 19.13
C GLY A 63 -14.91 9.81 18.16
N LEU A 64 -16.23 9.66 18.03
CA LEU A 64 -16.81 8.73 17.06
C LEU A 64 -16.56 9.16 15.62
N ILE A 65 -16.70 10.45 15.30
CA ILE A 65 -16.42 11.00 13.97
C ILE A 65 -14.94 10.82 13.62
N ASP A 66 -14.04 11.11 14.57
CA ASP A 66 -12.59 10.98 14.38
C ASP A 66 -12.14 9.53 14.23
N ALA A 67 -12.74 8.60 14.98
CA ALA A 67 -12.44 7.17 14.87
C ALA A 67 -12.73 6.62 13.47
N ILE A 68 -13.85 7.01 12.86
CA ILE A 68 -14.20 6.59 11.49
C ILE A 68 -13.20 7.14 10.47
N ALA A 69 -12.75 8.37 10.65
CA ALA A 69 -11.75 8.99 9.79
C ALA A 69 -10.38 8.32 9.91
N MET A 70 -9.96 7.99 11.14
CA MET A 70 -8.71 7.31 11.42
C MET A 70 -8.66 5.88 10.85
N ILE A 71 -9.80 5.20 10.72
CA ILE A 71 -9.85 3.91 10.00
C ILE A 71 -9.46 4.11 8.52
N GLY A 72 -9.95 5.16 7.87
CA GLY A 72 -9.59 5.51 6.49
C GLY A 72 -8.08 5.83 6.35
N VAL A 73 -7.53 6.59 7.30
CA VAL A 73 -6.09 6.89 7.35
C VAL A 73 -5.25 5.63 7.57
N ALA A 74 -5.67 4.74 8.47
CA ALA A 74 -4.97 3.48 8.72
C ALA A 74 -4.88 2.62 7.46
N ILE A 75 -5.98 2.53 6.69
CA ILE A 75 -5.99 1.81 5.41
C ILE A 75 -5.06 2.50 4.39
N ALA A 76 -5.09 3.83 4.30
CA ALA A 76 -4.20 4.58 3.41
C ALA A 76 -2.71 4.36 3.75
N LEU A 77 -2.37 4.29 5.04
CA LEU A 77 -1.01 3.98 5.50
C LEU A 77 -0.58 2.55 5.10
N VAL A 78 -1.49 1.58 5.13
CA VAL A 78 -1.22 0.23 4.61
C VAL A 78 -0.93 0.27 3.12
N PHE A 79 -1.67 1.04 2.32
CA PHE A 79 -1.37 1.18 0.88
C PHE A 79 -0.03 1.85 0.59
N ILE A 80 0.44 2.75 1.47
CA ILE A 80 1.73 3.44 1.30
C ILE A 80 2.91 2.55 1.72
N PHE A 81 2.83 1.93 2.90
CA PHE A 81 3.96 1.20 3.49
C PHE A 81 3.95 -0.30 3.22
N ALA A 82 2.78 -0.90 3.02
CA ALA A 82 2.59 -2.33 2.86
C ALA A 82 1.70 -2.63 1.64
N ASN A 83 2.05 -2.04 0.50
CA ASN A 83 1.26 -2.13 -0.71
C ASN A 83 1.11 -3.59 -1.19
N PRO A 84 -0.11 -4.16 -1.20
CA PRO A 84 -0.32 -5.54 -1.66
C PRO A 84 -0.08 -5.69 -3.17
N PHE A 85 -0.15 -4.61 -3.96
CA PHE A 85 0.01 -4.71 -5.41
C PHE A 85 1.47 -4.89 -5.83
N THR A 86 2.43 -4.26 -5.14
CA THR A 86 3.85 -4.42 -5.47
C THR A 86 4.39 -5.79 -5.06
N THR A 87 3.90 -6.34 -3.94
CA THR A 87 4.29 -7.68 -3.46
C THR A 87 3.79 -8.78 -4.39
N ASN A 88 2.57 -8.67 -4.92
CA ASN A 88 2.06 -9.62 -5.92
C ASN A 88 2.82 -9.54 -7.24
N LEU A 89 3.28 -8.36 -7.65
CA LEU A 89 4.03 -8.16 -8.89
C LEU A 89 5.47 -8.67 -8.80
N THR A 90 6.15 -8.50 -7.67
CA THR A 90 7.48 -9.09 -7.47
C THR A 90 7.44 -10.61 -7.37
N ALA A 91 6.39 -11.17 -6.75
CA ALA A 91 6.16 -12.61 -6.74
C ALA A 91 5.94 -13.18 -8.16
N GLN A 92 5.19 -12.48 -9.00
CA GLN A 92 4.97 -12.88 -10.40
C GLN A 92 6.22 -12.74 -11.26
N ALA A 93 7.02 -11.67 -11.08
CA ALA A 93 8.28 -11.50 -11.80
C ALA A 93 9.30 -12.61 -11.50
N ASN A 94 9.40 -13.03 -10.23
CA ASN A 94 10.28 -14.13 -9.84
C ASN A 94 9.88 -15.48 -10.48
N ALA A 95 8.58 -15.69 -10.73
CA ALA A 95 8.09 -16.85 -11.46
C ALA A 95 8.49 -16.81 -12.95
N GLU A 96 8.44 -15.63 -13.57
CA GLU A 96 8.84 -15.44 -14.97
C GLU A 96 10.35 -15.65 -15.19
N THR A 97 11.23 -15.17 -14.29
CA THR A 97 12.69 -15.40 -14.39
C THR A 97 13.05 -16.87 -14.21
N THR A 98 12.35 -17.58 -13.33
CA THR A 98 12.52 -19.02 -13.11
C THR A 98 12.06 -19.83 -14.33
N MET A 99 10.97 -19.41 -14.99
CA MET A 99 10.55 -20.02 -16.25
C MET A 99 11.47 -19.68 -17.41
N GLN A 100 12.05 -18.49 -17.49
CA GLN A 100 13.03 -18.13 -18.52
C GLN A 100 14.34 -18.90 -18.37
N THR A 101 14.84 -19.11 -17.14
CA THR A 101 16.03 -19.95 -16.90
C THR A 101 15.74 -21.42 -17.23
N MET A 102 14.58 -21.96 -16.86
CA MET A 102 14.17 -23.30 -17.28
C MET A 102 13.96 -23.41 -18.80
N GLN A 103 13.43 -22.39 -19.46
CA GLN A 103 13.29 -22.35 -20.92
C GLN A 103 14.64 -22.24 -21.62
N LEU A 104 15.59 -21.47 -21.08
CA LEU A 104 16.93 -21.33 -21.65
C LEU A 104 17.76 -22.61 -21.44
N VAL A 105 17.62 -23.30 -20.30
CA VAL A 105 18.17 -24.65 -20.07
C VAL A 105 17.50 -25.69 -20.98
N ALA A 106 16.18 -25.61 -21.17
CA ALA A 106 15.47 -26.49 -22.09
C ALA A 106 15.85 -26.24 -23.56
N GLN A 107 16.07 -24.99 -23.96
CA GLN A 107 16.58 -24.61 -25.28
C GLN A 107 18.04 -25.05 -25.46
N ALA A 108 18.91 -24.85 -24.46
CA ALA A 108 20.29 -25.33 -24.47
C ALA A 108 20.37 -26.86 -24.57
N LYS A 109 19.44 -27.58 -23.92
CA LYS A 109 19.33 -29.05 -24.01
C LYS A 109 18.83 -29.51 -25.40
N LYS A 110 17.90 -28.78 -26.02
CA LYS A 110 17.41 -29.07 -27.39
C LYS A 110 18.44 -28.75 -28.47
N LEU A 111 19.33 -27.78 -28.24
CA LEU A 111 20.43 -27.40 -29.14
C LEU A 111 21.66 -28.32 -29.03
N GLY A 112 21.59 -29.41 -28.24
CA GLY A 112 22.60 -30.47 -28.28
C GLY A 112 23.91 -30.17 -27.54
N ILE A 113 23.96 -29.15 -26.67
CA ILE A 113 25.10 -28.95 -25.76
C ILE A 113 25.06 -30.04 -24.67
N LYS A 114 25.59 -31.23 -24.99
CA LYS A 114 25.88 -32.30 -24.02
C LYS A 114 26.96 -31.79 -23.07
N GLY A 115 26.72 -31.95 -21.76
CA GLY A 115 27.50 -31.32 -20.72
C GLY A 115 28.99 -31.66 -20.76
N ASP A 116 29.80 -30.64 -21.01
CA ASP A 116 31.17 -30.60 -20.52
C ASP A 116 31.15 -29.92 -19.14
N SER A 117 31.51 -30.69 -18.10
CA SER A 117 31.42 -30.32 -16.68
C SER A 117 32.29 -29.12 -16.28
N ASN A 118 33.16 -28.64 -17.18
CA ASN A 118 34.11 -27.56 -16.93
C ASN A 118 33.61 -26.16 -17.32
N VAL A 119 32.48 -26.03 -18.03
CA VAL A 119 31.92 -24.72 -18.47
C VAL A 119 30.62 -24.39 -17.74
N ILE A 120 29.83 -25.41 -17.35
CA ILE A 120 28.52 -25.22 -16.70
C ILE A 120 28.64 -24.94 -15.20
N LYS A 121 29.59 -25.56 -14.48
CA LYS A 121 29.77 -25.31 -13.04
C LYS A 121 30.13 -23.85 -12.71
N PRO A 122 31.04 -23.18 -13.46
CA PRO A 122 31.32 -21.77 -13.24
C PRO A 122 30.14 -20.87 -13.65
N LEU A 123 29.47 -21.14 -14.78
CA LEU A 123 28.34 -20.31 -15.21
C LEU A 123 27.15 -20.42 -14.24
N VAL A 124 26.82 -21.61 -13.75
CA VAL A 124 25.74 -21.82 -12.78
C VAL A 124 26.11 -21.21 -11.42
N ALA A 125 27.38 -21.25 -11.01
CA ALA A 125 27.85 -20.58 -9.80
C ALA A 125 27.78 -19.05 -9.92
N VAL A 126 28.24 -18.47 -11.04
CA VAL A 126 28.20 -17.02 -11.31
C VAL A 126 26.75 -16.53 -11.45
N MET A 127 25.85 -17.33 -12.03
CA MET A 127 24.42 -17.01 -12.10
C MET A 127 23.71 -17.14 -10.74
N SER A 128 24.16 -18.05 -9.86
CA SER A 128 23.69 -18.15 -8.47
C SER A 128 24.12 -16.93 -7.63
N GLU A 129 25.38 -16.48 -7.77
CA GLU A 129 25.89 -15.28 -7.09
C GLU A 129 25.21 -13.97 -7.56
N ALA A 130 24.91 -13.86 -8.86
CA ALA A 130 24.20 -12.71 -9.41
C ALA A 130 22.72 -12.61 -8.97
N THR A 131 22.15 -13.70 -8.44
CA THR A 131 20.74 -13.74 -7.98
C THR A 131 20.62 -13.45 -6.48
N GLU A 132 21.69 -13.61 -5.68
CA GLU A 132 21.70 -13.28 -4.24
C GLU A 132 22.22 -11.87 -3.91
N SER A 133 22.91 -11.19 -4.83
CA SER A 133 23.39 -9.83 -4.61
C SER A 133 22.31 -8.78 -4.90
N LYS A 134 21.41 -8.58 -3.92
CA LYS A 134 20.60 -7.37 -3.60
C LYS A 134 20.00 -6.53 -4.74
#